data_AF-A0A087UYJ7-F1
#
_entry.id   AF-A0A087UYJ7-F1
#
_cell.length_a   1.000
_cell.length_b   1.000
_cell.length_c   1.000
_cell.angle_alpha   90.00
_cell.angle_beta   90.00
_cell.angle_gamma   90.00
#
_symmetry.space_group_name_H-M   'P 1'
#
loop_
_entity.id
_entity.type
_entity.pdbx_description
1 polymer ?
#
loop_
_entity_poly.entity_id
_entity_poly.type
_entity_poly.pdbx_seq_one_letter_code
_entity_poly.pdbx_strand_id
1 'polypeptide(L)' 'MVFLSAINFVRKSGYDNTFKRQKILRLTAKYYGRRRNCYSIAIKFLQKALKYTTVSRKIKPE' A
#
# COMPACT_ATOMS: atom_id res chain seq x y z
N MET A 1 -3.65 10.34 -4.39
CA MET A 1 -3.40 11.70 -3.85
C MET A 1 -4.46 12.63 -4.42
N VAL A 2 -4.94 13.58 -3.63
CA VAL A 2 -6.04 14.50 -3.98
C VAL A 2 -5.56 15.51 -5.02
N PHE A 3 -6.22 15.57 -6.17
CA PHE A 3 -5.99 16.63 -7.15
C PHE A 3 -6.80 17.84 -6.71
N LEU A 4 -6.12 18.91 -6.30
CA LEU A 4 -6.75 20.13 -5.78
C LEU A 4 -7.43 20.97 -6.88
N SER A 5 -7.26 20.61 -8.17
CA SER A 5 -7.76 21.36 -9.31
C SER A 5 -7.83 20.49 -10.57
N ALA A 6 -8.83 20.70 -11.43
CA ALA A 6 -9.02 19.98 -12.69
C ALA A 6 -7.81 20.06 -13.65
N ILE A 7 -7.10 21.19 -13.67
CA ILE A 7 -5.91 21.40 -14.52
C ILE A 7 -4.77 20.43 -14.13
N ASN A 8 -4.54 20.26 -12.82
CA ASN A 8 -3.54 19.32 -12.30
C ASN A 8 -3.91 17.85 -12.52
N PHE A 9 -5.21 17.55 -12.71
CA PHE A 9 -5.67 16.21 -13.08
C PHE A 9 -5.35 15.91 -14.55
N VAL A 10 -5.67 16.84 -15.47
CA VAL A 10 -5.44 16.68 -16.92
C VAL A 10 -3.94 16.64 -17.28
N ARG A 11 -3.09 17.40 -16.58
CA ARG A 11 -1.62 17.43 -16.83
C ARG A 11 -0.85 16.23 -16.28
N LYS A 12 -1.43 15.40 -15.42
CA LYS A 12 -0.70 14.32 -14.72
C LYS A 12 -0.68 13.03 -15.54
N SER A 13 0.40 12.82 -16.29
CA SER A 13 0.78 11.50 -16.79
C SER A 13 1.11 10.58 -15.61
N GLY A 14 0.26 9.59 -15.32
CA GLY A 14 0.51 8.59 -14.25
C GLY A 14 -0.44 8.61 -13.05
N TYR A 15 -1.73 8.94 -13.27
CA TYR A 15 -2.82 8.72 -12.31
C TYR A 15 -2.69 7.36 -11.61
N ASP A 16 -2.57 6.26 -12.37
CA ASP A 16 -2.51 4.89 -11.85
C ASP A 16 -1.44 4.64 -10.79
N ASN A 17 -0.24 5.22 -10.96
CA ASN A 17 0.87 4.99 -10.04
C ASN A 17 0.58 5.55 -8.64
N THR A 18 -0.18 6.65 -8.56
CA THR A 18 -0.53 7.27 -7.28
C THR A 18 -1.60 6.48 -6.53
N PHE A 19 -2.59 5.92 -7.24
CA PHE A 19 -3.65 5.10 -6.65
C PHE A 19 -3.11 3.73 -6.21
N LYS A 20 -2.23 3.12 -7.02
CA LYS A 20 -1.50 1.90 -6.65
C LYS A 20 -0.70 2.09 -5.35
N ARG A 21 0.04 3.20 -5.24
CA ARG A 21 0.77 3.56 -4.01
C ARG A 21 -0.16 3.77 -2.82
N GLN A 22 -1.27 4.48 -3.03
CA GLN A 22 -2.25 4.74 -1.97
C GLN A 22 -2.93 3.47 -1.45
N LYS A 23 -3.24 2.51 -2.33
CA LYS A 23 -3.80 1.21 -1.93
C LYS A 23 -2.86 0.45 -1.00
N ILE A 24 -1.57 0.40 -1.33
CA ILE A 24 -0.55 -0.25 -0.48
C ILE A 24 -0.42 0.47 0.87
N LEU A 25 -0.33 1.80 0.87
CA LEU A 25 -0.17 2.58 2.11
C LEU A 25 -1.40 2.50 3.03
N ARG A 26 -2.61 2.34 2.47
CA ARG A 26 -3.82 2.06 3.26
C ARG A 26 -3.75 0.72 3.99
N LEU A 27 -3.21 -0.32 3.35
CA LEU A 27 -3.04 -1.63 3.99
C LEU A 27 -1.97 -1.61 5.09
N THR A 28 -0.92 -0.80 4.90
CA THR A 28 0.17 -0.67 5.88
C THR A 28 -0.04 0.45 6.90
N ALA A 29 -1.24 1.02 7.02
CA ALA A 29 -1.52 2.17 7.90
C ALA A 29 -1.26 1.88 9.38
N LYS A 30 -1.47 0.64 9.82
CA LYS A 30 -1.21 0.17 11.20
C LYS A 30 0.23 -0.29 11.45
N TYR A 31 1.14 -0.15 10.47
CA TYR A 31 2.54 -0.50 10.68
C TYR A 31 3.26 0.59 11.51
N TYR A 32 4.31 0.18 12.23
CA TYR A 32 5.14 1.09 13.00
C TYR A 32 6.25 1.75 12.15
N GLY A 33 6.55 3.02 12.43
CA GLY A 33 7.67 3.77 11.85
C GLY A 33 7.57 4.02 10.34
N ARG A 34 8.71 3.97 9.63
CA ARG A 34 8.81 4.30 8.19
C ARG A 34 7.98 3.40 7.26
N ARG A 35 7.62 2.21 7.74
CA ARG A 35 6.88 1.20 6.96
C ARG A 35 5.43 1.61 6.68
N ARG A 36 4.90 2.62 7.39
CA ARG A 36 3.55 3.17 7.16
C ARG A 36 3.51 4.24 6.06
N ASN A 37 4.63 4.92 5.80
CA ASN A 37 4.70 6.10 4.93
C ASN A 37 5.52 5.85 3.65
N CYS A 38 6.63 5.11 3.74
CA CYS A 38 7.57 4.95 2.63
C CYS A 38 7.18 3.75 1.76
N TYR A 39 6.67 3.99 0.55
CA TYR A 39 6.19 2.95 -0.37
C TYR A 39 7.15 1.78 -0.57
N SER A 40 8.43 2.06 -0.87
CA SER A 40 9.44 1.01 -1.15
C SER A 40 9.71 0.10 0.05
N ILE A 41 9.49 0.59 1.27
CA ILE A 41 9.60 -0.20 2.49
C ILE A 41 8.26 -0.90 2.77
N ALA A 42 7.16 -0.16 2.65
CA ALA A 42 5.79 -0.66 2.89
C ALA A 42 5.49 -1.92 2.06
N ILE A 43 5.83 -1.91 0.76
CA ILE A 43 5.56 -3.05 -0.13
C ILE A 43 6.28 -4.32 0.30
N LYS A 44 7.55 -4.23 0.71
CA LYS A 44 8.35 -5.39 1.16
C LYS A 44 7.75 -6.02 2.42
N PHE A 45 7.36 -5.19 3.39
CA PHE A 45 6.75 -5.67 4.63
C PHE A 45 5.31 -6.15 4.44
N LEU A 46 4.54 -5.52 3.55
CA LEU A 46 3.21 -5.98 3.18
C LEU A 46 3.26 -7.38 2.55
N GLN A 47 4.16 -7.60 1.58
CA GLN A 47 4.34 -8.92 0.97
C GLN A 47 4.72 -9.99 2.00
N LYS A 48 5.65 -9.66 2.91
CA LYS A 48 6.03 -10.55 4.02
C LYS A 48 4.84 -10.88 4.94
N ALA A 49 4.06 -9.87 5.33
CA ALA A 49 2.88 -10.06 6.17
C ALA A 49 1.82 -10.93 5.49
N LEU A 50 1.51 -10.68 4.22
CA LEU A 50 0.56 -11.48 3.46
C LEU A 50 0.99 -12.95 3.40
N LYS A 51 2.27 -13.23 3.14
CA LYS A 51 2.81 -14.60 3.15
C LYS A 51 2.64 -15.27 4.53
N TYR A 52 2.88 -14.56 5.63
CA TYR A 52 2.62 -15.14 6.95
C TYR A 52 1.14 -15.40 7.19
N THR A 53 0.25 -14.47 6.81
CA THR A 53 -1.19 -14.68 6.99
C THR A 53 -1.71 -15.90 6.23
N THR A 54 -1.21 -16.16 5.01
CA THR A 54 -1.62 -17.34 4.24
C THR A 54 -1.11 -18.63 4.87
N VAL A 55 0.13 -18.64 5.36
CA VAL A 55 0.70 -19.80 6.08
C VAL A 55 -0.04 -20.05 7.39
N SER A 56 -0.28 -19.01 8.21
CA SER A 56 -1.00 -19.15 9.48
C SER A 56 -2.43 -19.66 9.30
N ARG A 57 -3.12 -19.27 8.23
CA ARG A 57 -4.46 -19.80 7.90
C ARG A 57 -4.45 -21.29 7.54
N LYS A 58 -3.36 -21.80 6.96
CA LYS A 58 -3.22 -23.24 6.66
C LYS A 58 -2.86 -24.06 7.89
N ILE A 59 -2.10 -23.47 8.82
CA ILE A 59 -1.67 -24.16 10.04
C ILE A 59 -2.78 -24.20 11.07
N LYS A 60 -3.64 -23.17 11.12
CA LYS A 60 -4.74 -23.12 12.08
C LYS A 60 -5.73 -24.26 11.76
N PRO A 61 -5.87 -25.29 12.61
CA PRO A 61 -6.96 -26.25 12.49
C PRO A 61 -8.27 -25.51 12.74
N GLU A 62 -9.33 -25.91 12.02
CA GLU A 62 -10.68 -25.36 12.23
C GLU A 62 -11.15 -25.47 13.70
#